data_AF-A0A1E3PNP3-F1
#
_entry.id   AF-A0A1E3PNP3-F1
#
_cell.length_a   1.000
_cell.length_b   1.000
_cell.length_c   1.000
_cell.angle_alpha   90.00
_cell.angle_beta   90.00
_cell.angle_gamma   90.00
#
_symmetry.space_group_name_H-M   'P 1'
#
loop_
_entity.id
_entity.type
_entity.pdbx_description
1 polymer ?
#
loop_
_entity_poly.entity_id
_entity_poly.type
_entity_poly.pdbx_seq_one_letter_code
_entity_poly.pdbx_strand_id
1 'polypeptide(L)'
;MSYGIPSRQVQLARGQAFPAHGEPGHVHNHSCQADHTDSQALLPMSQVTILCCNCGTPMDGSLGSNTCYDCIKLTVDITEGIPREANLSFCRNCERFLQPPEKWIAAAPESRELLALCLRKLRGLAKVRLVDAKFIWTEPHSRRIRMKITIQGEAGMSSTTIIQQSFEVEFIVIACQCPDCAKSFTVNTWRANVQIRQKVPHKRTFLYLEQLILKHNAHLDTISIKENRDGLDFYYNQRNHAMKIIDFLDSVAPIKYKRSEELISMDTHTAVKQYKFSFSVEIAPICKDDLIVLPLSIARSLGNISQLVICSKVTNSLQFIDPNTLQVASMSAGVYWGNPFPSLADATRLIEFFILDIEPLGPTRGKYALADIQIMRASELSSGSNGETYLVRTHLGGILHPGDSVLGYFIQNSNYNDRNWDKYVESKGANLADVMLVRKFYPKRKKNKNRNWKIKRMAKEHNLEDDVNATKADIDKAEVDFEMFLQEIEEDNELRENINLYKKTAEAAKAAEKHVRMAVDQDDEDEGDDIPEIGIDELLDDLEDMTLEDAK
;
A
#
# COMPACT_ATOMS: atom_id res chain seq x y z
N MET A 1 -2.51 10.93 45.51
CA MET A 1 -3.62 9.96 45.46
C MET A 1 -3.43 9.10 44.24
N SER A 2 -2.81 7.96 44.47
CA SER A 2 -2.35 6.96 43.51
C SER A 2 -3.41 5.88 43.39
N TYR A 3 -3.90 5.62 42.17
CA TYR A 3 -4.67 4.42 41.86
C TYR A 3 -4.02 3.71 40.67
N GLY A 4 -3.27 2.66 40.98
CA GLY A 4 -2.73 1.70 40.02
C GLY A 4 -3.77 0.63 39.71
N ILE A 5 -3.86 0.27 38.43
CA ILE A 5 -4.67 -0.82 37.90
C ILE A 5 -3.70 -1.97 37.54
N PRO A 6 -3.88 -3.20 38.04
CA PRO A 6 -2.93 -4.27 37.82
C PRO A 6 -3.16 -4.99 36.49
N SER A 7 -2.04 -5.28 35.84
CA SER A 7 -1.86 -6.03 34.60
C SER A 7 -2.22 -7.50 34.77
N ARG A 8 -3.10 -8.04 33.92
CA ARG A 8 -3.35 -9.49 33.82
C ARG A 8 -2.29 -10.14 32.93
N GLN A 9 -1.45 -10.98 33.53
CA GLN A 9 -0.56 -11.91 32.84
C GLN A 9 -1.37 -12.96 32.07
N VAL A 10 -1.05 -13.10 30.78
CA VAL A 10 -1.48 -14.18 29.90
C VAL A 10 -0.42 -15.28 29.99
N GLN A 11 -0.77 -16.44 30.55
CA GLN A 11 0.08 -17.64 30.53
C GLN A 11 -0.03 -18.33 29.16
N LEU A 12 1.08 -18.33 28.42
CA LEU A 12 1.31 -19.14 27.23
C LEU A 12 1.67 -20.57 27.65
N ALA A 13 0.79 -21.54 27.38
CA ALA A 13 1.12 -22.96 27.48
C ALA A 13 1.78 -23.43 26.18
N ARG A 14 3.07 -23.78 26.25
CA ARG A 14 3.84 -24.46 25.21
C ARG A 14 3.52 -25.96 25.26
N GLY A 15 2.95 -26.52 24.19
CA GLY A 15 2.86 -27.96 23.98
C GLY A 15 4.19 -28.52 23.49
N GLN A 16 4.76 -29.46 24.23
CA GLN A 16 5.97 -30.19 23.87
C GLN A 16 5.66 -31.37 22.94
N ALA A 17 6.50 -31.50 21.92
CA ALA A 17 6.51 -32.56 20.93
C ALA A 17 7.12 -33.86 21.50
N PHE A 18 6.59 -35.00 21.08
CA PHE A 18 7.21 -36.31 21.21
C PHE A 18 8.21 -36.55 20.07
N PRO A 19 9.42 -37.06 20.32
CA PRO A 19 10.24 -37.65 19.28
C PRO A 19 10.18 -39.18 19.30
N ALA A 20 10.17 -39.75 18.10
CA ALA A 20 10.40 -41.14 17.80
C ALA A 20 11.89 -41.40 17.50
N HIS A 21 12.44 -42.50 18.03
CA HIS A 21 13.65 -43.22 17.58
C HIS A 21 13.44 -44.67 18.10
N GLY A 22 13.54 -45.76 17.33
CA GLY A 22 14.49 -46.10 16.27
C GLY A 22 15.73 -46.72 16.92
N GLU A 23 15.79 -48.04 17.13
CA GLU A 23 16.54 -49.04 16.34
C GLU A 23 17.16 -50.11 17.33
N PRO A 24 17.98 -51.12 16.94
CA PRO A 24 17.51 -52.49 16.66
C PRO A 24 18.37 -53.61 17.32
N GLY A 25 17.98 -54.87 17.08
CA GLY A 25 18.93 -55.94 16.73
C GLY A 25 19.52 -56.87 17.81
N HIS A 26 19.09 -58.15 17.71
CA HIS A 26 19.93 -59.38 17.72
C HIS A 26 20.52 -59.83 19.10
N VAL A 27 20.56 -61.12 19.51
CA VAL A 27 21.05 -62.37 18.86
C VAL A 27 20.50 -63.62 19.60
N HIS A 28 20.45 -64.72 18.84
CA HIS A 28 20.23 -66.16 19.09
C HIS A 28 20.43 -66.87 20.45
N ASN A 29 19.53 -67.87 20.61
CA ASN A 29 19.71 -69.32 20.84
C ASN A 29 19.96 -69.97 22.22
N HIS A 30 19.25 -71.11 22.35
CA HIS A 30 19.46 -72.30 23.21
C HIS A 30 19.23 -72.08 24.72
N SER A 31 18.57 -72.93 25.50
CA SER A 31 18.21 -74.36 25.38
C SER A 31 17.23 -74.77 26.49
N CYS A 32 16.42 -75.79 26.19
CA CYS A 32 16.03 -76.93 27.03
C CYS A 32 15.41 -76.77 28.45
N GLN A 33 14.25 -77.45 28.54
CA GLN A 33 13.75 -78.32 29.61
C GLN A 33 12.79 -77.75 30.67
N ALA A 34 11.57 -78.29 30.56
CA ALA A 34 10.62 -78.74 31.58
C ALA A 34 10.21 -77.75 32.69
N ASP A 35 8.90 -77.51 32.81
CA ASP A 35 8.19 -77.97 34.00
C ASP A 35 6.66 -77.86 33.87
N HIS A 36 6.02 -78.91 34.39
CA HIS A 36 4.75 -78.99 35.09
C HIS A 36 3.50 -78.26 34.55
N THR A 37 2.60 -79.10 34.05
CA THR A 37 1.15 -78.92 34.05
C THR A 37 0.64 -78.64 35.46
N ASP A 38 0.11 -77.44 35.70
CA ASP A 38 -0.87 -77.19 36.76
C ASP A 38 -2.11 -76.53 36.17
N SER A 39 -3.08 -77.40 35.89
CA SER A 39 -4.43 -77.06 35.48
C SER A 39 -5.21 -76.60 36.72
N GLN A 40 -5.24 -75.30 36.98
CA GLN A 40 -6.27 -74.72 37.85
C GLN A 40 -7.49 -74.30 37.00
N ALA A 41 -8.53 -75.11 37.12
CA ALA A 41 -9.85 -74.86 36.56
C ALA A 41 -10.44 -73.57 37.14
N LEU A 42 -10.45 -72.51 36.33
CA LEU A 42 -11.36 -71.39 36.52
C LEU A 42 -12.75 -71.83 36.05
N LEU A 43 -13.70 -71.81 36.98
CA LEU A 43 -15.12 -72.01 36.72
C LEU A 43 -15.56 -71.10 35.55
N PRO A 44 -16.31 -71.61 34.55
CA PRO A 44 -16.85 -70.74 33.52
C PRO A 44 -17.84 -69.79 34.19
N MET A 45 -17.53 -68.49 34.23
CA MET A 45 -18.56 -67.48 34.50
C MET A 45 -19.67 -67.70 33.48
N SER A 46 -20.85 -68.08 33.95
CA SER A 46 -22.02 -68.23 33.11
C SER A 46 -22.34 -66.87 32.49
N GLN A 47 -21.88 -66.63 31.27
CA GLN A 47 -22.30 -65.47 30.49
C GLN A 47 -23.81 -65.55 30.35
N VAL A 48 -24.51 -64.54 30.87
CA VAL A 48 -25.96 -64.43 30.75
C VAL A 48 -26.24 -64.13 29.29
N THR A 49 -26.62 -65.13 28.51
CA THR A 49 -26.94 -64.96 27.09
C THR A 49 -28.40 -64.56 26.93
N ILE A 50 -28.65 -63.42 26.26
CA ILE A 50 -29.98 -62.93 25.93
C ILE A 50 -30.20 -63.10 24.42
N LEU A 51 -31.40 -63.51 24.01
CA LEU A 51 -31.77 -63.63 22.59
C LEU A 51 -32.23 -62.27 22.05
N CYS A 52 -31.82 -61.91 20.84
CA CYS A 52 -32.33 -60.73 20.15
C CYS A 52 -33.84 -60.84 19.91
N CYS A 53 -34.60 -59.79 20.25
CA CYS A 53 -36.06 -59.79 20.11
C CYS A 53 -36.57 -59.88 18.65
N ASN A 54 -35.74 -59.55 17.65
CA ASN A 54 -36.15 -59.56 16.23
C ASN A 54 -35.69 -60.82 15.48
N CYS A 55 -34.47 -61.32 15.72
CA CYS A 55 -33.87 -62.39 14.92
C CYS A 55 -33.50 -63.65 15.72
N GLY A 56 -33.65 -63.65 17.05
CA GLY A 56 -33.34 -64.80 17.90
C GLY A 56 -31.85 -65.17 17.96
N THR A 57 -30.94 -64.30 17.50
CA THR A 57 -29.49 -64.52 17.64
C THR A 57 -29.07 -64.38 19.11
N PRO A 58 -28.24 -65.29 19.66
CA PRO A 58 -27.73 -65.17 21.03
C PRO A 58 -26.76 -64.00 21.16
N MET A 59 -26.92 -63.19 22.22
CA MET A 59 -26.13 -62.01 22.53
C MET A 59 -25.63 -62.05 23.98
N ASP A 60 -24.55 -61.33 24.27
CA ASP A 60 -24.10 -61.13 25.64
C ASP A 60 -25.04 -60.15 26.37
N GLY A 61 -25.70 -60.64 27.43
CA GLY A 61 -26.65 -59.89 28.24
C GLY A 61 -26.02 -58.82 29.12
N SER A 62 -24.69 -58.77 29.23
CA SER A 62 -23.99 -57.73 30.00
C SER A 62 -24.08 -56.34 29.34
N LEU A 63 -24.35 -56.28 28.03
CA LEU A 63 -24.37 -55.05 27.22
C LEU A 63 -25.70 -54.27 27.28
N GLY A 64 -26.71 -54.76 28.01
CA GLY A 64 -27.97 -54.02 28.27
C GLY A 64 -28.82 -53.71 27.02
N SER A 65 -28.54 -54.33 25.87
CA SER A 65 -29.32 -54.19 24.64
C SER A 65 -30.25 -55.38 24.42
N ASN A 66 -31.51 -55.10 24.05
CA ASN A 66 -32.51 -56.13 23.74
C ASN A 66 -32.49 -56.56 22.26
N THR A 67 -31.72 -55.85 21.42
CA THR A 67 -31.61 -56.05 19.97
C THR A 67 -30.16 -56.29 19.57
N CYS A 68 -29.92 -57.15 18.58
CA CYS A 68 -28.57 -57.39 18.05
C CYS A 68 -28.11 -56.23 17.19
N TYR A 69 -26.79 -56.08 17.07
CA TYR A 69 -26.15 -55.02 16.31
C TYR A 69 -26.70 -54.91 14.87
N ASP A 70 -26.92 -56.04 14.20
CA ASP A 70 -27.46 -56.07 12.82
C ASP A 70 -28.92 -55.63 12.77
N CYS A 71 -29.74 -56.03 13.75
CA CYS A 71 -31.11 -55.53 13.86
C CYS A 71 -31.14 -54.04 14.16
N ILE A 72 -30.33 -53.54 15.10
CA ILE A 72 -30.25 -52.10 15.42
C ILE A 72 -29.83 -51.31 14.19
N LYS A 73 -28.83 -51.77 13.44
CA LYS A 73 -28.35 -51.14 12.21
C LYS A 73 -29.43 -51.04 11.12
N LEU A 74 -30.35 -51.99 11.08
CA LEU A 74 -31.45 -52.01 10.11
C LEU A 74 -32.68 -51.23 10.59
N THR A 75 -32.95 -51.18 11.89
CA THR A 75 -34.17 -50.58 12.45
C THR A 75 -34.01 -49.13 12.89
N VAL A 76 -32.80 -48.71 13.26
CA VAL A 76 -32.53 -47.35 13.78
C VAL A 76 -31.91 -46.49 12.69
N ASP A 77 -32.62 -45.42 12.30
CA ASP A 77 -32.09 -44.39 11.38
C ASP A 77 -31.64 -43.16 12.18
N ILE A 78 -30.34 -42.86 12.15
CA ILE A 78 -29.74 -41.72 12.85
C ILE A 78 -29.87 -40.45 12.01
N THR A 79 -30.26 -40.58 10.73
CA THR A 79 -30.41 -39.45 9.79
C THR A 79 -31.75 -38.74 9.93
N GLU A 80 -32.65 -39.23 10.78
CA GLU A 80 -33.96 -38.63 11.04
C GLU A 80 -33.82 -37.17 11.50
N GLY A 81 -34.31 -36.24 10.67
CA GLY A 81 -34.25 -34.80 10.93
C GLY A 81 -33.15 -34.03 10.19
N ILE A 82 -32.30 -34.71 9.42
CA ILE A 82 -31.36 -34.04 8.50
C ILE A 82 -31.99 -34.01 7.10
N PRO A 83 -32.17 -32.83 6.48
CA PRO A 83 -32.70 -32.75 5.12
C PRO A 83 -31.69 -33.33 4.11
N ARG A 84 -32.17 -34.16 3.19
CA ARG A 84 -31.36 -34.72 2.08
C ARG A 84 -31.19 -33.75 0.91
N GLU A 85 -31.97 -32.68 0.89
CA GLU A 85 -31.90 -31.64 -0.15
C GLU A 85 -31.76 -30.25 0.49
N ALA A 86 -30.93 -29.40 -0.08
CA ALA A 86 -30.77 -28.01 0.37
C ALA A 86 -30.40 -27.06 -0.78
N ASN A 87 -30.76 -25.78 -0.64
CA ASN A 87 -30.47 -24.76 -1.65
C ASN A 87 -29.24 -23.94 -1.28
N LEU A 88 -28.36 -23.74 -2.25
CA LEU A 88 -27.21 -22.84 -2.18
C LEU A 88 -27.41 -21.69 -3.15
N SER A 89 -27.16 -20.46 -2.70
CA SER A 89 -27.25 -19.28 -3.55
C SER A 89 -25.86 -18.93 -4.08
N PHE A 90 -25.73 -18.85 -5.40
CA PHE A 90 -24.48 -18.60 -6.12
C PHE A 90 -24.57 -17.36 -6.99
N CYS A 91 -23.53 -16.53 -6.97
CA CYS A 91 -23.42 -15.31 -7.75
C CYS A 91 -22.87 -15.60 -9.15
N ARG A 92 -23.62 -15.28 -10.22
CA ARG A 92 -23.18 -15.55 -11.61
C ARG A 92 -21.94 -14.77 -12.05
N ASN A 93 -21.73 -13.56 -11.55
CA ASN A 93 -20.66 -12.68 -12.02
C ASN A 93 -19.38 -12.76 -11.19
N CYS A 94 -19.52 -13.03 -9.89
CA CYS A 94 -18.43 -12.98 -8.93
C CYS A 94 -18.02 -14.36 -8.41
N GLU A 95 -18.74 -15.40 -8.82
CA GLU A 95 -18.51 -16.80 -8.41
C GLU A 95 -18.50 -17.01 -6.88
N ARG A 96 -19.14 -16.10 -6.13
CA ARG A 96 -19.26 -16.19 -4.67
C ARG A 96 -20.52 -16.93 -4.26
N PHE A 97 -20.43 -17.68 -3.17
CA PHE A 97 -21.56 -18.31 -2.51
C PHE A 97 -22.07 -17.44 -1.35
N LEU A 98 -23.39 -17.38 -1.19
CA LEU A 98 -24.01 -16.74 -0.04
C LEU A 98 -23.95 -17.67 1.16
N GLN A 99 -23.30 -17.21 2.22
CA GLN A 99 -23.46 -17.73 3.56
C GLN A 99 -24.54 -16.92 4.26
N PRO A 100 -25.75 -17.48 4.47
CA PRO A 100 -26.80 -16.80 5.23
C PRO A 100 -26.27 -16.41 6.61
N PRO A 101 -26.52 -15.18 7.10
CA PRO A 101 -27.56 -14.24 6.64
C PRO A 101 -27.20 -13.36 5.41
N GLU A 102 -26.00 -12.79 5.30
CA GLU A 102 -25.67 -11.82 4.22
C GLU A 102 -24.25 -11.93 3.65
N LYS A 103 -23.40 -12.81 4.18
CA LYS A 103 -21.98 -12.82 3.84
C LYS A 103 -21.76 -13.57 2.53
N TRP A 104 -21.06 -12.95 1.59
CA TRP A 104 -20.63 -13.62 0.36
C TRP A 104 -19.18 -14.06 0.48
N ILE A 105 -18.92 -15.35 0.20
CA ILE A 105 -17.59 -15.95 0.29
C ILE A 105 -17.21 -16.46 -1.09
N ALA A 106 -16.01 -16.13 -1.54
CA ALA A 106 -15.44 -16.73 -2.74
C ALA A 106 -14.99 -18.14 -2.39
N ALA A 107 -15.60 -19.17 -2.98
CA ALA A 107 -15.25 -20.56 -2.74
C ALA A 107 -15.19 -21.29 -4.07
N ALA A 108 -14.05 -21.89 -4.38
CA ALA A 108 -13.91 -22.74 -5.56
C ALA A 108 -14.80 -24.00 -5.43
N PRO A 109 -15.27 -24.58 -6.55
CA PRO A 109 -15.94 -25.89 -6.51
C PRO A 109 -15.01 -26.92 -5.85
N GLU A 110 -15.59 -27.83 -5.07
CA GLU A 110 -14.86 -28.88 -4.32
C GLU A 110 -13.84 -28.34 -3.29
N SER A 111 -13.92 -27.06 -2.92
CA SER A 111 -13.05 -26.48 -1.88
C SER A 111 -13.52 -26.79 -0.45
N ARG A 112 -12.57 -26.69 0.50
CA ARG A 112 -12.84 -26.79 1.95
C ARG A 112 -13.86 -25.74 2.42
N GLU A 113 -13.85 -24.55 1.84
CA GLU A 113 -14.74 -23.45 2.22
C GLU A 113 -16.19 -23.74 1.82
N LEU A 114 -16.38 -24.29 0.63
CA LEU A 114 -17.69 -24.75 0.16
C LEU A 114 -18.23 -25.87 1.03
N LEU A 115 -17.38 -26.83 1.43
CA LEU A 115 -17.75 -27.91 2.34
C LEU A 115 -18.23 -27.36 3.68
N ALA A 116 -17.51 -26.39 4.26
CA ALA A 116 -17.91 -25.74 5.51
C ALA A 116 -19.25 -25.01 5.39
N LEU A 117 -19.54 -24.40 4.22
CA LEU A 117 -20.81 -23.73 3.94
C LEU A 117 -21.96 -24.72 3.84
N CYS A 118 -21.77 -25.84 3.14
CA CYS A 118 -22.74 -26.93 3.01
C CYS A 118 -23.09 -27.56 4.37
N LEU A 119 -22.09 -27.87 5.19
CA LEU A 119 -22.29 -28.43 6.53
C LEU A 119 -23.06 -27.49 7.46
N ARG A 120 -22.77 -26.18 7.40
CA ARG A 120 -23.47 -25.17 8.21
C ARG A 120 -24.92 -24.98 7.79
N LYS A 121 -25.25 -25.25 6.52
CA LYS A 121 -26.60 -25.12 5.98
C LYS A 121 -27.55 -26.22 6.45
N LEU A 122 -27.01 -27.41 6.71
CA LEU A 122 -27.78 -28.56 7.15
C LEU A 122 -28.16 -28.44 8.62
N ARG A 123 -29.46 -28.39 8.90
CA ARG A 123 -30.01 -28.40 10.27
C ARG A 123 -29.92 -29.83 10.83
N GLY A 124 -29.65 -29.97 12.12
CA GLY A 124 -29.62 -31.27 12.81
C GLY A 124 -28.23 -31.87 13.02
N LEU A 125 -27.20 -31.47 12.26
CA LEU A 125 -25.82 -31.95 12.43
C LEU A 125 -25.19 -31.61 13.78
N ALA A 126 -25.71 -30.64 14.53
CA ALA A 126 -25.20 -30.32 15.87
C ALA A 126 -25.49 -31.41 16.90
N LYS A 127 -26.50 -32.27 16.65
CA LYS A 127 -26.89 -33.35 17.58
C LYS A 127 -26.07 -34.63 17.39
N VAL A 128 -25.42 -34.79 16.24
CA VAL A 128 -24.76 -36.02 15.82
C VAL A 128 -23.28 -35.71 15.56
N ARG A 129 -22.37 -36.64 15.85
CA ARG A 129 -20.94 -36.42 15.60
C ARG A 129 -20.63 -36.64 14.13
N LEU A 130 -20.08 -35.64 13.46
CA LEU A 130 -19.59 -35.76 12.09
C LEU A 130 -18.26 -36.50 12.08
N VAL A 131 -18.13 -37.55 11.26
CA VAL A 131 -16.88 -38.32 11.10
C VAL A 131 -16.11 -37.84 9.88
N ASP A 132 -16.77 -37.91 8.73
CA ASP A 132 -16.19 -37.59 7.42
C ASP A 132 -17.27 -37.01 6.50
N ALA A 133 -16.86 -36.08 5.64
CA ALA A 133 -17.70 -35.47 4.61
C ALA A 133 -16.87 -35.32 3.33
N LYS A 134 -17.39 -35.84 2.22
CA LYS A 134 -16.71 -35.81 0.93
C LYS A 134 -17.66 -35.44 -0.19
N PHE A 135 -17.16 -34.68 -1.16
CA PHE A 135 -17.91 -34.41 -2.38
C PHE A 135 -17.97 -35.66 -3.25
N ILE A 136 -19.11 -35.86 -3.88
CA ILE A 136 -19.26 -36.80 -4.99
C ILE A 136 -19.19 -35.95 -6.24
N TRP A 137 -18.31 -36.31 -7.17
CA TRP A 137 -18.19 -35.60 -8.43
C TRP A 137 -19.54 -35.55 -9.15
N THR A 138 -19.96 -34.35 -9.52
CA THR A 138 -21.14 -34.09 -10.32
C THR A 138 -20.73 -33.25 -11.52
N GLU A 139 -21.48 -33.37 -12.61
CA GLU A 139 -21.19 -32.59 -13.80
C GLU A 139 -21.34 -31.07 -13.51
N PRO A 140 -20.38 -30.21 -13.92
CA PRO A 140 -20.41 -28.77 -13.62
C PRO A 140 -21.69 -28.05 -14.08
N HIS A 141 -22.31 -28.50 -15.19
CA HIS A 141 -23.53 -27.90 -15.73
C HIS A 141 -24.81 -28.30 -15.01
N SER A 142 -24.76 -29.35 -14.18
CA SER A 142 -25.94 -29.89 -13.49
C SER A 142 -26.52 -28.96 -12.43
N ARG A 143 -25.75 -27.93 -12.01
CA ARG A 143 -26.07 -27.02 -10.89
C ARG A 143 -26.46 -27.76 -9.61
N ARG A 144 -25.92 -28.96 -9.43
CA ARG A 144 -26.14 -29.82 -8.28
C ARG A 144 -24.79 -30.20 -7.71
N ILE A 145 -24.64 -30.07 -6.40
CA ILE A 145 -23.46 -30.51 -5.67
C ILE A 145 -23.90 -31.66 -4.77
N ARG A 146 -23.31 -32.84 -4.94
CA ARG A 146 -23.60 -33.99 -4.09
C ARG A 146 -22.52 -34.16 -3.05
N MET A 147 -22.93 -34.40 -1.80
CA MET A 147 -22.01 -34.62 -0.69
C MET A 147 -22.40 -35.88 0.05
N LYS A 148 -21.43 -36.77 0.25
CA LYS A 148 -21.57 -37.94 1.10
C LYS A 148 -21.09 -37.58 2.50
N ILE A 149 -21.99 -37.72 3.47
CA ILE A 149 -21.73 -37.39 4.87
C ILE A 149 -21.79 -38.69 5.67
N THR A 150 -20.81 -38.88 6.54
CA THR A 150 -20.79 -39.97 7.51
C THR A 150 -20.94 -39.40 8.92
N ILE A 151 -21.96 -39.88 9.62
CA ILE A 151 -22.32 -39.43 10.96
C ILE A 151 -22.22 -40.60 11.95
N GLN A 152 -21.89 -40.26 13.19
CA GLN A 152 -21.88 -41.16 14.35
C GLN A 152 -22.89 -40.66 15.37
N GLY A 153 -23.89 -41.47 15.69
CA GLY A 153 -24.89 -41.18 16.71
C GLY A 153 -25.11 -42.35 17.66
N GLU A 154 -25.76 -42.06 18.77
CA GLU A 154 -26.19 -43.05 19.75
C GLU A 154 -27.53 -43.65 19.32
N ALA A 155 -27.65 -44.97 19.37
CA ALA A 155 -28.91 -45.65 19.08
C ALA A 155 -29.91 -45.42 20.22
N GLY A 156 -31.07 -44.82 19.93
CA GLY A 156 -32.05 -44.40 20.96
C GLY A 156 -32.59 -45.50 21.89
N MET A 157 -32.35 -46.79 21.61
CA MET A 157 -32.76 -47.93 22.45
C MET A 157 -31.68 -48.43 23.42
N SER A 158 -30.42 -48.02 23.27
CA SER A 158 -29.33 -48.41 24.17
C SER A 158 -28.28 -47.30 24.23
N SER A 159 -28.08 -46.67 25.39
CA SER A 159 -27.18 -45.52 25.56
C SER A 159 -25.70 -45.80 25.30
N THR A 160 -25.32 -47.06 25.08
CA THR A 160 -23.93 -47.50 24.92
C THR A 160 -23.53 -47.85 23.48
N THR A 161 -24.49 -48.00 22.56
CA THR A 161 -24.20 -48.45 21.18
C THR A 161 -24.07 -47.26 20.24
N ILE A 162 -22.85 -47.01 19.75
CA ILE A 162 -22.54 -45.98 18.75
C ILE A 162 -22.64 -46.61 17.36
N ILE A 163 -23.39 -45.98 16.46
CA ILE A 163 -23.57 -46.45 15.08
C ILE A 163 -23.08 -45.37 14.12
N GLN A 164 -22.38 -45.82 13.08
CA GLN A 164 -21.95 -44.98 11.98
C GLN A 164 -22.83 -45.23 10.75
N GLN A 165 -23.43 -44.17 10.23
CA GLN A 165 -24.29 -44.21 9.05
C GLN A 165 -23.82 -43.20 8.02
N SER A 166 -23.85 -43.58 6.74
CA SER A 166 -23.50 -42.71 5.62
C SER A 166 -24.73 -42.41 4.78
N PHE A 167 -24.94 -41.15 4.44
CA PHE A 167 -26.02 -40.72 3.55
C PHE A 167 -25.52 -39.65 2.58
N GLU A 168 -26.27 -39.46 1.50
CA GLU A 168 -25.98 -38.51 0.46
C GLU A 168 -26.94 -37.33 0.54
N VAL A 169 -26.39 -36.13 0.43
CA VAL A 169 -27.14 -34.87 0.40
C VAL A 169 -26.93 -34.22 -0.95
N GLU A 170 -28.01 -33.80 -1.58
CA GLU A 170 -28.01 -33.05 -2.82
C GLU A 170 -28.24 -31.56 -2.56
N PHE A 171 -27.28 -30.73 -2.96
CA PHE A 171 -27.39 -29.28 -2.89
C PHE A 171 -27.72 -28.71 -4.27
N ILE A 172 -28.86 -28.03 -4.38
CA ILE A 172 -29.28 -27.35 -5.61
C ILE A 172 -28.72 -25.93 -5.60
N VAL A 173 -27.94 -25.58 -6.62
CA VAL A 173 -27.31 -24.27 -6.77
C VAL A 173 -28.25 -23.33 -7.54
N ILE A 174 -28.78 -22.35 -6.83
CA ILE A 174 -29.62 -21.28 -7.38
C ILE A 174 -28.72 -20.11 -7.76
N ALA A 175 -28.64 -19.82 -9.06
CA ALA A 175 -27.98 -18.64 -9.57
C ALA A 175 -28.77 -17.38 -9.19
N CYS A 176 -28.12 -16.43 -8.54
CA CYS A 176 -28.63 -15.13 -8.15
C CYS A 176 -27.55 -14.07 -8.36
N GLN A 177 -27.87 -12.80 -8.15
CA GLN A 177 -26.92 -11.71 -8.28
C GLN A 177 -26.53 -11.20 -6.89
N CYS A 178 -25.22 -11.03 -6.66
CA CYS A 178 -24.75 -10.46 -5.41
C CYS A 178 -25.08 -8.95 -5.37
N PRO A 179 -25.40 -8.35 -4.19
CA PRO A 179 -25.68 -6.92 -4.09
C PRO A 179 -24.53 -6.04 -4.61
N ASP A 180 -23.28 -6.44 -4.36
CA ASP A 180 -22.09 -5.72 -4.84
C ASP A 180 -21.99 -5.74 -6.39
N CYS A 181 -22.37 -6.86 -7.00
CA CYS A 181 -22.38 -7.07 -8.43
C CYS A 181 -23.55 -6.36 -9.09
N ALA A 182 -24.70 -6.30 -8.43
CA ALA A 182 -25.84 -5.51 -8.89
C ALA A 182 -25.46 -4.02 -8.92
N LYS A 183 -24.67 -3.58 -7.94
CA LYS A 183 -24.21 -2.20 -7.84
C LYS A 183 -23.31 -1.78 -9.00
N SER A 184 -22.45 -2.65 -9.51
CA SER A 184 -21.57 -2.31 -10.64
C SER A 184 -22.32 -2.05 -11.95
N PHE A 185 -23.56 -2.53 -12.10
CA PHE A 185 -24.42 -2.20 -13.24
C PHE A 185 -25.13 -0.85 -13.10
N THR A 186 -25.05 -0.23 -11.92
CA THR A 186 -25.58 1.13 -11.71
C THR A 186 -24.49 2.15 -11.99
N VAL A 187 -24.88 3.39 -12.30
CA VAL A 187 -23.94 4.52 -12.44
C VAL A 187 -23.14 4.82 -11.15
N ASN A 188 -23.57 4.26 -10.01
CA ASN A 188 -22.98 4.49 -8.69
C ASN A 188 -21.98 3.38 -8.33
N THR A 189 -20.92 3.28 -9.12
CA THR A 189 -19.88 2.24 -8.98
C THR A 189 -19.02 2.41 -7.73
N TRP A 190 -18.80 3.65 -7.28
CA TRP A 190 -18.02 3.98 -6.09
C TRP A 190 -18.88 4.61 -4.98
N ARG A 191 -18.42 4.53 -3.73
CA ARG A 191 -19.09 5.15 -2.57
C ARG A 191 -18.33 6.32 -1.98
N ALA A 192 -17.00 6.29 -2.04
CA ALA A 192 -16.16 7.36 -1.54
C ALA A 192 -15.20 7.80 -2.64
N ASN A 193 -14.99 9.11 -2.79
CA ASN A 193 -13.93 9.65 -3.63
C ASN A 193 -12.99 10.52 -2.79
N VAL A 194 -11.71 10.56 -3.17
CA VAL A 194 -10.71 11.47 -2.60
C VAL A 194 -10.11 12.26 -3.75
N GLN A 195 -10.35 13.57 -3.74
CA GLN A 195 -9.93 14.50 -4.77
C GLN A 195 -8.74 15.28 -4.23
N ILE A 196 -7.54 14.98 -4.73
CA ILE A 196 -6.31 15.66 -4.34
C ILE A 196 -6.04 16.78 -5.34
N ARG A 197 -5.87 18.00 -4.84
CA ARG A 197 -5.60 19.18 -5.66
C ARG A 197 -4.43 19.98 -5.09
N GLN A 198 -3.61 20.52 -5.99
CA GLN A 198 -2.57 21.48 -5.65
C GLN A 198 -2.59 22.61 -6.68
N LYS A 199 -2.65 23.86 -6.19
CA LYS A 199 -2.72 25.05 -7.05
C LYS A 199 -1.31 25.55 -7.39
N VAL A 200 -0.59 24.79 -8.19
CA VAL A 200 0.78 25.09 -8.62
C VAL A 200 0.89 24.81 -10.13
N PRO A 201 1.64 25.64 -10.91
CA PRO A 201 1.70 25.49 -12.36
C PRO A 201 2.45 24.25 -12.86
N HIS A 202 3.28 23.62 -12.01
CA HIS A 202 4.10 22.45 -12.33
C HIS A 202 3.66 21.19 -11.55
N LYS A 203 3.88 19.99 -12.09
CA LYS A 203 3.39 18.72 -11.50
C LYS A 203 4.40 17.96 -10.62
N ARG A 204 5.58 18.52 -10.38
CA ARG A 204 6.72 17.85 -9.70
C ARG A 204 6.39 17.24 -8.33
N THR A 205 5.64 17.97 -7.51
CA THR A 205 5.16 17.52 -6.19
C THR A 205 4.18 16.34 -6.29
N PHE A 206 3.36 16.28 -7.33
CA PHE A 206 2.48 15.14 -7.59
C PHE A 206 3.27 13.91 -8.04
N LEU A 207 4.31 14.09 -8.86
CA LEU A 207 5.21 12.98 -9.25
C LEU A 207 5.90 12.39 -8.01
N TYR A 208 6.36 13.25 -7.09
CA TYR A 208 6.92 12.80 -5.82
C TYR A 208 5.88 12.06 -4.95
N LEU A 209 4.67 12.61 -4.83
CA LEU A 209 3.58 12.00 -4.07
C LEU A 209 3.19 10.63 -4.63
N GLU A 210 3.13 10.49 -5.96
CA GLU A 210 2.86 9.23 -6.64
C GLU A 210 3.89 8.15 -6.27
N GLN A 211 5.17 8.50 -6.26
CA GLN A 211 6.23 7.56 -5.84
C GLN A 211 6.10 7.13 -4.39
N LEU A 212 5.70 8.06 -3.52
CA LEU A 212 5.53 7.78 -2.10
C LEU A 212 4.30 6.87 -1.87
N ILE A 213 3.22 7.05 -2.63
CA ILE A 213 2.04 6.16 -2.62
C ILE A 213 2.41 4.75 -3.09
N LEU A 214 3.26 4.63 -4.12
CA LEU A 214 3.76 3.34 -4.61
C LEU A 214 4.66 2.66 -3.59
N LYS A 215 5.61 3.39 -3.00
CA LYS A 215 6.54 2.86 -1.99
C LYS A 215 5.81 2.25 -0.79
N HIS A 216 4.73 2.89 -0.34
CA HIS A 216 3.93 2.43 0.80
C HIS A 216 2.74 1.55 0.42
N ASN A 217 2.53 1.24 -0.87
CA ASN A 217 1.40 0.47 -1.37
C ASN A 217 0.02 0.99 -0.88
N ALA A 218 -0.14 2.30 -0.77
CA ALA A 218 -1.36 2.90 -0.21
C ALA A 218 -2.57 2.85 -1.19
N HIS A 219 -2.36 2.43 -2.45
CA HIS A 219 -3.34 2.44 -3.53
C HIS A 219 -4.11 1.10 -3.71
N LEU A 220 -3.80 0.05 -2.94
CA LEU A 220 -4.35 -1.31 -3.13
C LEU A 220 -5.89 -1.40 -3.08
N ASP A 221 -6.53 -0.55 -2.27
CA ASP A 221 -7.99 -0.58 -2.06
C ASP A 221 -8.76 0.29 -3.07
N THR A 222 -8.08 0.88 -4.06
CA THR A 222 -8.69 1.78 -5.05
C THR A 222 -9.40 0.99 -6.15
N ILE A 223 -10.53 1.50 -6.63
CA ILE A 223 -11.25 0.94 -7.78
C ILE A 223 -10.63 1.48 -9.07
N SER A 224 -10.47 2.80 -9.12
CA SER A 224 -9.92 3.51 -10.25
C SER A 224 -9.27 4.80 -9.79
N ILE A 225 -8.31 5.25 -10.59
CA ILE A 225 -7.58 6.50 -10.42
C ILE A 225 -7.86 7.31 -11.69
N LYS A 226 -8.26 8.57 -11.53
CA LYS A 226 -8.44 9.50 -12.65
C LYS A 226 -7.55 10.71 -12.47
N GLU A 227 -6.83 11.08 -13.51
CA GLU A 227 -6.06 12.31 -13.55
C GLU A 227 -6.97 13.48 -13.94
N ASN A 228 -6.73 14.64 -13.33
CA ASN A 228 -7.35 15.91 -13.68
C ASN A 228 -6.24 16.98 -13.79
N ARG A 229 -6.55 18.13 -14.40
CA ARG A 229 -5.56 19.20 -14.67
C ARG A 229 -4.70 19.57 -13.46
N ASP A 230 -5.32 19.71 -12.28
CA ASP A 230 -4.68 20.17 -11.04
C ASP A 230 -4.51 19.06 -9.98
N GLY A 231 -4.57 17.77 -10.37
CA GLY A 231 -4.30 16.66 -9.46
C GLY A 231 -4.98 15.33 -9.80
N LEU A 232 -5.28 14.53 -8.77
CA LEU A 232 -5.70 13.12 -8.91
C LEU A 232 -7.01 12.85 -8.15
N ASP A 233 -7.86 11.99 -8.69
CA ASP A 233 -9.07 11.49 -8.04
C ASP A 233 -8.97 9.97 -7.80
N PHE A 234 -9.06 9.57 -6.53
CA PHE A 234 -9.11 8.17 -6.11
C PHE A 234 -10.54 7.75 -5.79
N TYR A 235 -10.99 6.63 -6.35
CA TYR A 235 -12.32 6.08 -6.09
C TYR A 235 -12.25 4.83 -5.22
N TYR A 236 -13.10 4.77 -4.19
CA TYR A 236 -13.16 3.70 -3.21
C TYR A 236 -14.57 3.13 -3.05
N ASN A 237 -14.66 1.82 -2.80
CA ASN A 237 -15.94 1.16 -2.49
C ASN A 237 -16.37 1.38 -1.05
N GLN A 238 -15.44 1.47 -0.09
CA GLN A 238 -15.76 1.75 1.31
C GLN A 238 -15.17 3.08 1.75
N ARG A 239 -15.89 3.76 2.65
CA ARG A 239 -15.46 5.03 3.25
C ARG A 239 -14.18 4.88 4.08
N ASN A 240 -13.98 3.74 4.73
CA ASN A 240 -12.84 3.52 5.62
C ASN A 240 -11.51 3.56 4.86
N HIS A 241 -11.47 3.00 3.64
CA HIS A 241 -10.27 3.05 2.79
C HIS A 241 -9.94 4.48 2.35
N ALA A 242 -10.95 5.30 2.04
CA ALA A 242 -10.76 6.72 1.75
C ALA A 242 -10.21 7.50 2.94
N MET A 243 -10.60 7.15 4.17
CA MET A 243 -10.04 7.79 5.37
C MET A 243 -8.59 7.40 5.61
N LYS A 244 -8.23 6.12 5.38
CA LYS A 244 -6.84 5.65 5.50
C LYS A 244 -5.87 6.40 4.58
N ILE A 245 -6.26 6.65 3.32
CA ILE A 245 -5.40 7.41 2.40
C ILE A 245 -5.29 8.88 2.83
N ILE A 246 -6.34 9.49 3.40
CA ILE A 246 -6.26 10.85 3.94
C ILE A 246 -5.31 10.92 5.13
N ASP A 247 -5.37 9.95 6.05
CA ASP A 247 -4.45 9.85 7.18
C ASP A 247 -2.99 9.66 6.71
N PHE A 248 -2.79 8.88 5.65
CA PHE A 248 -1.49 8.76 4.98
C PHE A 248 -1.01 10.08 4.38
N LEU A 249 -1.88 10.80 3.64
CA LEU A 249 -1.53 12.10 3.06
C LEU A 249 -1.18 13.13 4.13
N ASP A 250 -1.90 13.15 5.25
CA ASP A 250 -1.61 14.03 6.40
C ASP A 250 -0.23 13.76 7.02
N SER A 251 0.24 12.51 6.97
CA SER A 251 1.58 12.16 7.46
C SER A 251 2.71 12.61 6.53
N VAL A 252 2.43 12.78 5.24
CA VAL A 252 3.45 12.98 4.19
C VAL A 252 3.50 14.43 3.73
N ALA A 253 2.36 15.11 3.62
CA ALA A 253 2.22 16.44 3.04
C ALA A 253 1.32 17.35 3.90
N PRO A 254 1.49 18.68 3.83
CA PRO A 254 0.66 19.60 4.57
C PRO A 254 -0.66 19.78 3.83
N ILE A 255 -1.71 19.10 4.31
CA ILE A 255 -3.02 19.09 3.65
C ILE A 255 -4.09 19.84 4.44
N LYS A 256 -5.14 20.24 3.71
CA LYS A 256 -6.45 20.61 4.27
C LYS A 256 -7.49 19.81 3.54
N TYR A 257 -8.36 19.13 4.27
CA TYR A 257 -9.43 18.37 3.64
C TYR A 257 -10.81 18.79 4.14
N LYS A 258 -11.81 18.64 3.26
CA LYS A 258 -13.23 18.83 3.54
C LYS A 258 -14.00 17.59 3.14
N ARG A 259 -15.01 17.22 3.94
CA ARG A 259 -15.92 16.10 3.68
C ARG A 259 -17.29 16.62 3.27
N SER A 260 -17.83 16.10 2.18
CA SER A 260 -19.24 16.23 1.81
C SER A 260 -19.88 14.86 1.62
N GLU A 261 -21.20 14.81 1.69
CA GLU A 261 -21.97 13.60 1.47
C GLU A 261 -23.22 13.89 0.64
N GLU A 262 -23.57 12.96 -0.24
CA GLU A 262 -24.73 13.00 -1.12
C GLU A 262 -25.60 11.78 -0.82
N LEU A 263 -26.89 11.98 -0.56
CA LEU A 263 -27.83 10.88 -0.34
C LEU A 263 -28.23 10.26 -1.69
N ILE A 264 -27.99 8.97 -1.85
CA ILE A 264 -28.41 8.21 -3.03
C ILE A 264 -29.84 7.70 -2.85
N SER A 265 -30.06 6.99 -1.74
CA SER A 265 -31.32 6.30 -1.48
C SER A 265 -31.52 6.14 0.03
N MET A 266 -32.78 5.98 0.42
CA MET A 266 -33.21 5.69 1.78
C MET A 266 -34.22 4.56 1.71
N ASP A 267 -33.93 3.46 2.38
CA ASP A 267 -34.90 2.38 2.55
C ASP A 267 -35.91 2.79 3.63
N THR A 268 -37.20 2.83 3.27
CA THR A 268 -38.28 3.24 4.17
C THR A 268 -38.59 2.18 5.23
N HIS A 269 -38.28 0.91 4.98
CA HIS A 269 -38.54 -0.19 5.92
C HIS A 269 -37.48 -0.28 7.01
N THR A 270 -36.21 -0.05 6.66
CA THR A 270 -35.09 -0.14 7.60
C THR A 270 -34.56 1.22 8.05
N ALA A 271 -35.04 2.32 7.46
CA ALA A 271 -34.49 3.66 7.62
C ALA A 271 -32.98 3.77 7.29
N VAL A 272 -32.41 2.77 6.61
CA VAL A 272 -30.99 2.76 6.22
C VAL A 272 -30.81 3.65 4.99
N LYS A 273 -29.89 4.61 5.13
CA LYS A 273 -29.56 5.57 4.08
C LYS A 273 -28.26 5.17 3.40
N GLN A 274 -28.24 5.23 2.08
CA GLN A 274 -27.05 5.05 1.28
C GLN A 274 -26.52 6.42 0.84
N TYR A 275 -25.29 6.72 1.24
CA TYR A 275 -24.60 7.95 0.88
C TYR A 275 -23.41 7.68 -0.05
N LYS A 276 -23.13 8.65 -0.92
CA LYS A 276 -21.80 8.87 -1.47
C LYS A 276 -21.06 9.89 -0.63
N PHE A 277 -19.77 9.67 -0.44
CA PHE A 277 -18.88 10.57 0.29
C PHE A 277 -17.87 11.16 -0.67
N SER A 278 -17.64 12.45 -0.56
CA SER A 278 -16.59 13.12 -1.31
C SER A 278 -15.63 13.82 -0.35
N PHE A 279 -14.34 13.57 -0.52
CA PHE A 279 -13.28 14.17 0.26
C PHE A 279 -12.45 15.07 -0.67
N SER A 280 -12.56 16.38 -0.49
CA SER A 280 -11.74 17.36 -1.22
C SER A 280 -10.50 17.68 -0.38
N VAL A 281 -9.33 17.30 -0.89
CA VAL A 281 -8.02 17.48 -0.26
C VAL A 281 -7.23 18.53 -1.05
N GLU A 282 -6.80 19.58 -0.37
CA GLU A 282 -5.97 20.65 -0.92
C GLU A 282 -4.59 20.59 -0.26
N ILE A 283 -3.54 20.42 -1.06
CA ILE A 283 -2.14 20.50 -0.63
C ILE A 283 -1.72 21.97 -0.63
N ALA A 284 -0.88 22.37 0.34
CA ALA A 284 -0.33 23.73 0.37
C ALA A 284 0.40 24.06 -0.96
N PRO A 285 0.11 25.21 -1.60
CA PRO A 285 0.73 25.62 -2.86
C PRO A 285 2.14 26.22 -2.64
N ILE A 286 2.99 25.49 -1.91
CA ILE A 286 4.40 25.83 -1.67
C ILE A 286 5.22 24.60 -2.01
N CYS A 287 6.20 24.77 -2.88
CA CYS A 287 7.11 23.72 -3.30
C CYS A 287 8.48 23.87 -2.63
N LYS A 288 9.29 22.82 -2.74
CA LYS A 288 10.71 22.88 -2.40
C LYS A 288 11.37 23.95 -3.28
N ASP A 289 12.32 24.69 -2.71
CA ASP A 289 13.16 25.69 -3.37
C ASP A 289 12.44 27.00 -3.78
N ASP A 290 11.16 27.17 -3.43
CA ASP A 290 10.42 28.41 -3.69
C ASP A 290 10.87 29.57 -2.77
N LEU A 291 10.83 30.79 -3.32
CA LEU A 291 11.04 32.03 -2.59
C LEU A 291 9.74 32.52 -1.96
N ILE A 292 9.78 32.85 -0.66
CA ILE A 292 8.58 33.16 0.12
C ILE A 292 8.82 34.43 0.94
N VAL A 293 7.77 35.24 1.04
CA VAL A 293 7.69 36.37 1.98
C VAL A 293 6.67 36.05 3.05
N LEU A 294 7.16 35.74 4.26
CA LEU A 294 6.34 35.48 5.41
C LEU A 294 5.66 36.78 5.89
N PRO A 295 4.37 36.73 6.26
CA PRO A 295 3.73 37.81 7.00
C PRO A 295 4.49 38.09 8.31
N LEU A 296 4.63 39.37 8.66
CA LEU A 296 5.38 39.82 9.85
C LEU A 296 4.91 39.16 11.16
N SER A 297 3.62 38.88 11.30
CA SER A 297 3.06 38.19 12.48
C SER A 297 3.58 36.75 12.59
N ILE A 298 3.67 36.03 11.47
CA ILE A 298 4.13 34.64 11.39
C ILE A 298 5.66 34.59 11.56
N ALA A 299 6.39 35.51 10.91
CA ALA A 299 7.84 35.58 11.06
C ALA A 299 8.27 35.78 12.53
N ARG A 300 7.54 36.63 13.28
CA ARG A 300 7.76 36.84 14.72
C ARG A 300 7.44 35.59 15.56
N SER A 301 6.36 34.87 15.26
CA SER A 301 6.01 33.66 16.01
C SER A 301 6.97 32.50 15.72
N LEU A 302 7.57 32.45 14.54
CA LEU A 302 8.57 31.45 14.12
C LEU A 302 9.99 31.77 14.60
N GLY A 303 10.13 32.31 15.82
CA GLY A 303 11.42 32.64 16.41
C GLY A 303 12.06 33.90 15.84
N ASN A 304 11.23 34.85 15.39
CA ASN A 304 11.66 36.12 14.80
C ASN A 304 12.63 35.95 13.62
N ILE A 305 12.32 34.97 12.75
CA ILE A 305 13.02 34.76 11.49
C ILE A 305 12.81 35.96 10.54
N SER A 306 13.70 36.13 9.57
CA SER A 306 13.51 37.09 8.49
C SER A 306 12.21 36.80 7.72
N GLN A 307 11.61 37.84 7.12
CA GLN A 307 10.40 37.65 6.31
C GLN A 307 10.71 36.97 4.98
N LEU A 308 11.88 37.23 4.41
CA LEU A 308 12.32 36.65 3.14
C LEU A 308 13.05 35.34 3.39
N VAL A 309 12.43 34.22 3.00
CA VAL A 309 12.91 32.86 3.27
C VAL A 309 12.78 31.97 2.05
N ILE A 310 13.53 30.87 2.04
CA ILE A 310 13.44 29.82 1.02
C ILE A 310 12.76 28.60 1.66
N CYS A 311 11.90 27.90 0.93
CA CYS A 311 11.37 26.62 1.38
C CYS A 311 12.43 25.52 1.22
N SER A 312 12.97 25.01 2.33
CA SER A 312 13.99 23.97 2.29
C SER A 312 13.40 22.57 2.11
N LYS A 313 12.30 22.28 2.80
CA LYS A 313 11.68 20.94 2.78
C LYS A 313 10.17 21.02 2.98
N VAL A 314 9.45 20.21 2.22
CA VAL A 314 8.00 20.00 2.35
C VAL A 314 7.78 18.57 2.84
N THR A 315 7.20 18.45 4.04
CA THR A 315 6.77 17.17 4.66
C THR A 315 5.35 17.37 5.19
N ASN A 316 4.96 16.74 6.31
CA ASN A 316 3.74 17.14 7.06
C ASN A 316 3.75 18.64 7.44
N SER A 317 4.95 19.18 7.71
CA SER A 317 5.15 20.62 7.93
C SER A 317 5.99 21.26 6.82
N LEU A 318 5.77 22.55 6.60
CA LEU A 318 6.59 23.39 5.73
C LEU A 318 7.82 23.88 6.49
N GLN A 319 9.01 23.61 5.96
CA GLN A 319 10.26 24.04 6.57
C GLN A 319 10.90 25.16 5.74
N PHE A 320 11.22 26.26 6.41
CA PHE A 320 11.84 27.45 5.83
C PHE A 320 13.26 27.62 6.34
N ILE A 321 14.12 28.18 5.49
CA ILE A 321 15.49 28.56 5.82
C ILE A 321 15.72 30.03 5.45
N ASP A 322 16.34 30.77 6.37
CA ASP A 322 16.90 32.09 6.08
C ASP A 322 18.36 31.94 5.66
N PRO A 323 18.73 32.24 4.40
CA PRO A 323 20.09 32.04 3.91
C PRO A 323 21.12 32.97 4.57
N ASN A 324 20.69 34.09 5.16
CA ASN A 324 21.61 35.05 5.79
C ASN A 324 22.01 34.67 7.22
N THR A 325 21.13 33.98 7.94
CA THR A 325 21.30 33.67 9.37
C THR A 325 21.38 32.17 9.65
N LEU A 326 21.12 31.33 8.65
CA LEU A 326 21.02 29.89 8.78
C LEU A 326 19.90 29.45 9.76
N GLN A 327 18.95 30.34 10.06
CA GLN A 327 17.81 30.04 10.90
C GLN A 327 16.81 29.18 10.14
N VAL A 328 16.39 28.09 10.76
CA VAL A 328 15.43 27.14 10.20
C VAL A 328 14.17 27.20 11.03
N ALA A 329 13.02 27.35 10.38
CA ALA A 329 11.71 27.40 11.03
C ALA A 329 10.74 26.42 10.36
N SER A 330 10.01 25.66 11.18
CA SER A 330 8.97 24.74 10.70
C SER A 330 7.59 25.29 11.02
N MET A 331 6.69 25.24 10.04
CA MET A 331 5.30 25.67 10.16
C MET A 331 4.36 24.49 9.86
N SER A 332 3.41 24.24 10.76
CA SER A 332 2.41 23.19 10.57
C SER A 332 1.31 23.61 9.57
N ALA A 333 0.65 22.62 8.96
CA ALA A 333 -0.45 22.86 8.03
C ALA A 333 -1.58 23.70 8.64
N GLY A 334 -1.94 23.46 9.91
CA GLY A 334 -2.99 24.22 10.61
C GLY A 334 -2.68 25.73 10.72
N VAL A 335 -1.43 26.10 10.98
CA VAL A 335 -1.00 27.51 11.06
C VAL A 335 -1.02 28.14 9.67
N TYR A 336 -0.54 27.42 8.65
CA TYR A 336 -0.58 27.87 7.26
C TYR A 336 -2.00 28.17 6.80
N TRP A 337 -2.93 27.22 6.98
CA TRP A 337 -4.30 27.37 6.52
C TRP A 337 -5.12 28.39 7.32
N GLY A 338 -4.65 28.78 8.50
CA GLY A 338 -5.22 29.89 9.27
C GLY A 338 -4.91 31.26 8.63
N ASN A 339 -3.72 31.42 8.06
CA ASN A 339 -3.27 32.62 7.36
C ASN A 339 -2.50 32.24 6.08
N PRO A 340 -3.20 31.81 5.01
CA PRO A 340 -2.54 31.31 3.81
C PRO A 340 -1.83 32.46 3.08
N PHE A 341 -0.65 32.16 2.55
CA PHE A 341 0.14 33.05 1.70
C PHE A 341 0.72 32.28 0.50
N PRO A 342 0.87 32.93 -0.67
CA PRO A 342 1.43 32.31 -1.87
C PRO A 342 2.98 32.29 -1.84
N SER A 343 3.59 31.55 -2.76
CA SER A 343 5.00 31.71 -3.14
C SER A 343 5.19 33.07 -3.83
N LEU A 344 6.35 33.72 -3.60
CA LEU A 344 6.73 34.95 -4.28
C LEU A 344 7.25 34.65 -5.71
N ALA A 345 8.08 33.61 -5.80
CA ALA A 345 8.63 33.12 -7.04
C ALA A 345 8.77 31.59 -6.98
N ASP A 346 8.36 30.94 -8.06
CA ASP A 346 8.49 29.49 -8.22
C ASP A 346 9.90 29.11 -8.71
N ALA A 347 10.26 27.83 -8.59
CA ALA A 347 11.53 27.29 -9.09
C ALA A 347 11.80 27.54 -10.60
N THR A 348 10.78 27.85 -11.39
CA THR A 348 10.91 28.16 -12.84
C THR A 348 11.61 29.48 -13.12
N ARG A 349 11.69 30.39 -12.14
CA ARG A 349 12.34 31.71 -12.26
C ARG A 349 13.80 31.71 -11.80
N LEU A 350 14.36 30.54 -11.51
CA LEU A 350 15.77 30.42 -11.11
C LEU A 350 16.69 30.76 -12.28
N ILE A 351 17.74 31.54 -11.99
CA ILE A 351 18.76 31.98 -12.94
C ILE A 351 20.10 31.39 -12.50
N GLU A 352 20.94 31.05 -13.48
CA GLU A 352 22.28 30.52 -13.26
C GLU A 352 23.29 31.64 -12.94
N PHE A 353 24.04 31.43 -11.88
CA PHE A 353 25.17 32.24 -11.45
C PHE A 353 26.42 31.38 -11.39
N PHE A 354 27.56 31.99 -11.65
CA PHE A 354 28.88 31.40 -11.54
C PHE A 354 29.58 31.91 -10.28
N ILE A 355 30.22 31.01 -9.54
CA ILE A 355 30.94 31.35 -8.32
C ILE A 355 32.39 31.71 -8.64
N LEU A 356 32.82 32.87 -8.15
CA LEU A 356 34.20 33.33 -8.25
C LEU A 356 35.02 32.95 -7.02
N ASP A 357 34.50 33.22 -5.83
CA ASP A 357 35.18 33.01 -4.56
C ASP A 357 34.21 32.75 -3.42
N ILE A 358 34.64 32.01 -2.40
CA ILE A 358 33.83 31.59 -1.24
C ILE A 358 34.63 31.81 0.05
N GLU A 359 34.09 32.63 0.95
CA GLU A 359 34.63 32.86 2.29
C GLU A 359 33.69 32.27 3.36
N PRO A 360 34.06 31.15 4.02
CA PRO A 360 33.24 30.55 5.07
C PRO A 360 33.26 31.39 6.36
N LEU A 361 32.08 31.71 6.90
CA LEU A 361 31.93 32.55 8.11
C LEU A 361 31.96 31.76 9.43
N GLY A 362 31.95 30.43 9.36
CA GLY A 362 32.09 29.53 10.52
C GLY A 362 30.82 28.86 11.08
N PRO A 363 29.60 29.44 11.10
CA PRO A 363 28.45 28.72 11.64
C PRO A 363 27.98 27.65 10.67
N THR A 364 28.03 26.40 11.14
CA THR A 364 27.60 25.20 10.41
C THR A 364 26.41 24.55 11.09
N ARG A 365 25.39 24.18 10.33
CA ARG A 365 24.20 23.44 10.80
C ARG A 365 23.93 22.25 9.87
N GLY A 366 24.46 21.09 10.26
CA GLY A 366 24.35 19.87 9.44
C GLY A 366 25.06 20.07 8.10
N LYS A 367 24.32 19.87 7.00
CA LYS A 367 24.83 20.06 5.63
C LYS A 367 25.03 21.52 5.22
N TYR A 368 24.40 22.46 5.92
CA TYR A 368 24.46 23.87 5.57
C TYR A 368 25.58 24.59 6.35
N ALA A 369 26.36 25.38 5.64
CA ALA A 369 27.40 26.22 6.22
C ALA A 369 27.25 27.64 5.69
N LEU A 370 27.34 28.61 6.59
CA LEU A 370 27.22 30.01 6.21
C LEU A 370 28.53 30.47 5.56
N ALA A 371 28.44 31.03 4.37
CA ALA A 371 29.57 31.61 3.64
C ALA A 371 29.14 32.88 2.91
N ASP A 372 30.07 33.82 2.79
CA ASP A 372 29.96 34.97 1.91
C ASP A 372 30.60 34.58 0.56
N ILE A 373 29.87 34.78 -0.53
CA ILE A 373 30.25 34.32 -1.87
C ILE A 373 30.25 35.51 -2.83
N GLN A 374 31.29 35.58 -3.66
CA GLN A 374 31.32 36.46 -4.82
C GLN A 374 30.80 35.71 -6.04
N ILE A 375 29.71 36.22 -6.62
CA ILE A 375 29.05 35.61 -7.77
C ILE A 375 28.97 36.56 -8.96
N MET A 376 28.88 35.97 -10.15
CA MET A 376 28.60 36.66 -11.41
C MET A 376 27.46 35.92 -12.13
N ARG A 377 26.68 36.61 -12.96
CA ARG A 377 25.67 35.91 -13.80
C ARG A 377 26.34 35.11 -14.91
N ALA A 378 25.85 33.90 -15.17
CA ALA A 378 26.39 33.06 -16.24
C ALA A 378 26.26 33.71 -17.63
N SER A 379 25.16 34.44 -17.89
CA SER A 379 24.96 35.14 -19.17
C SER A 379 26.00 36.24 -19.43
N GLU A 380 26.43 36.96 -18.39
CA GLU A 380 27.46 38.01 -18.50
C GLU A 380 28.84 37.39 -18.73
N LEU A 381 29.16 36.32 -17.98
CA LEU A 381 30.39 35.57 -18.18
C LEU A 381 30.52 35.05 -19.62
N SER A 382 29.44 34.52 -20.19
CA SER A 382 29.43 34.00 -21.57
C SER A 382 29.55 35.08 -22.65
N SER A 383 29.18 36.33 -22.34
CA SER A 383 29.18 37.45 -23.30
C SER A 383 30.51 38.21 -23.34
N GLY A 384 31.44 37.92 -22.41
CA GLY A 384 32.77 38.56 -22.36
C GLY A 384 32.76 40.05 -22.01
N SER A 385 31.63 40.59 -21.53
CA SER A 385 31.51 41.92 -20.95
C SER A 385 32.15 41.97 -19.57
N ASN A 386 32.52 43.17 -19.11
CA ASN A 386 32.89 43.39 -17.71
C ASN A 386 31.66 43.13 -16.83
N GLY A 387 31.47 41.89 -16.39
CA GLY A 387 30.32 41.48 -15.59
C GLY A 387 30.33 42.12 -14.20
N GLU A 388 29.17 42.60 -13.77
CA GLU A 388 28.96 43.01 -12.38
C GLU A 388 29.12 41.80 -11.44
N THR A 389 29.86 42.01 -10.35
CA THR A 389 30.01 41.01 -9.28
C THR A 389 29.10 41.36 -8.12
N TYR A 390 28.45 40.34 -7.56
CA TYR A 390 27.57 40.49 -6.40
C TYR A 390 28.19 39.73 -5.21
N LEU A 391 28.21 40.38 -4.05
CA LEU A 391 28.59 39.74 -2.80
C LEU A 391 27.33 39.29 -2.06
N VAL A 392 27.18 37.99 -1.83
CA VAL A 392 25.96 37.39 -1.32
C VAL A 392 26.29 36.39 -0.23
N ARG A 393 25.51 36.45 0.86
CA ARG A 393 25.58 35.45 1.92
C ARG A 393 24.69 34.26 1.58
N THR A 394 25.21 33.04 1.75
CA THR A 394 24.49 31.81 1.47
C THR A 394 24.60 30.79 2.59
N HIS A 395 23.66 29.84 2.57
CA HIS A 395 23.63 28.65 3.40
C HIS A 395 24.37 27.45 2.77
N LEU A 396 24.82 27.57 1.52
CA LEU A 396 25.42 26.50 0.72
C LEU A 396 26.96 26.45 0.80
N GLY A 397 27.59 27.11 1.77
CA GLY A 397 29.06 27.26 1.83
C GLY A 397 29.84 25.95 2.00
N GLY A 398 29.20 24.85 2.43
CA GLY A 398 29.85 23.55 2.58
C GLY A 398 29.77 22.66 1.34
N ILE A 399 28.97 23.05 0.34
CA ILE A 399 28.71 22.26 -0.88
C ILE A 399 29.36 22.92 -2.09
N LEU A 400 29.41 24.25 -2.09
CA LEU A 400 29.88 25.05 -3.19
C LEU A 400 31.40 25.19 -3.17
N HIS A 401 32.01 25.18 -4.34
CA HIS A 401 33.41 25.49 -4.58
C HIS A 401 33.54 26.62 -5.62
N PRO A 402 34.66 27.38 -5.61
CA PRO A 402 34.96 28.32 -6.69
C PRO A 402 34.96 27.62 -8.05
N GLY A 403 34.30 28.22 -9.04
CA GLY A 403 34.12 27.62 -10.37
C GLY A 403 32.83 26.83 -10.57
N ASP A 404 32.04 26.61 -9.51
CA ASP A 404 30.73 25.96 -9.63
C ASP A 404 29.66 26.91 -10.19
N SER A 405 28.68 26.34 -10.89
CA SER A 405 27.41 27.01 -11.22
C SER A 405 26.36 26.80 -10.12
N VAL A 406 25.55 27.82 -9.86
CA VAL A 406 24.46 27.80 -8.87
C VAL A 406 23.20 28.43 -9.41
N LEU A 407 22.05 27.94 -8.95
CA LEU A 407 20.76 28.53 -9.25
C LEU A 407 20.31 29.44 -8.11
N GLY A 408 19.85 30.64 -8.46
CA GLY A 408 19.35 31.61 -7.51
C GLY A 408 18.28 32.52 -8.09
N TYR A 409 17.61 33.25 -7.21
CA TYR A 409 16.68 34.31 -7.57
C TYR A 409 17.43 35.63 -7.68
N PHE A 410 17.27 36.30 -8.83
CA PHE A 410 17.74 37.66 -9.02
C PHE A 410 16.63 38.65 -8.65
N ILE A 411 16.73 39.24 -7.47
CA ILE A 411 15.66 40.07 -6.90
C ILE A 411 15.64 41.46 -7.56
N GLN A 412 16.79 42.07 -7.87
CA GLN A 412 16.82 43.45 -8.36
C GLN A 412 16.10 43.64 -9.72
N ASN A 413 16.10 42.64 -10.61
CA ASN A 413 15.40 42.71 -11.90
C ASN A 413 13.95 42.23 -11.83
N SER A 414 13.53 41.68 -10.67
CA SER A 414 12.22 41.05 -10.54
C SER A 414 11.23 42.03 -9.92
N ASN A 415 10.14 42.31 -10.64
CA ASN A 415 9.03 43.08 -10.09
C ASN A 415 7.94 42.12 -9.57
N TYR A 416 7.80 42.05 -8.25
CA TYR A 416 6.80 41.22 -7.60
C TYR A 416 5.57 42.02 -7.21
N ASN A 417 4.39 41.49 -7.51
CA ASN A 417 3.11 42.08 -7.11
C ASN A 417 2.55 41.30 -5.91
N ASP A 418 3.13 41.50 -4.72
CA ASP A 418 2.67 40.88 -3.48
C ASP A 418 2.66 41.91 -2.33
N ARG A 419 1.56 41.95 -1.57
CA ARG A 419 1.37 42.92 -0.47
C ARG A 419 2.37 42.73 0.66
N ASN A 420 2.80 41.50 0.93
CA ASN A 420 3.80 41.21 1.95
C ASN A 420 5.19 41.63 1.47
N TRP A 421 5.47 41.48 0.18
CA TRP A 421 6.70 41.98 -0.44
C TRP A 421 6.82 43.50 -0.34
N ASP A 422 5.76 44.25 -0.69
CA ASP A 422 5.78 45.72 -0.62
C ASP A 422 6.10 46.23 0.78
N LYS A 423 5.48 45.62 1.80
CA LYS A 423 5.73 45.93 3.22
C LYS A 423 7.14 45.55 3.65
N TYR A 424 7.67 44.45 3.13
CA TYR A 424 9.03 44.02 3.41
C TYR A 424 10.05 45.03 2.84
N VAL A 425 9.87 45.45 1.59
CA VAL A 425 10.71 46.46 0.93
C VAL A 425 10.66 47.79 1.68
N GLU A 426 9.47 48.25 2.07
CA GLU A 426 9.31 49.47 2.88
C GLU A 426 10.06 49.38 4.23
N SER A 427 10.04 48.21 4.87
CA SER A 427 10.68 48.00 6.17
C SER A 427 12.22 47.92 6.12
N LYS A 428 12.76 47.41 5.02
CA LYS A 428 14.20 47.13 4.86
C LYS A 428 14.94 48.23 4.08
N GLY A 429 14.25 49.00 3.23
CA GLY A 429 14.84 50.05 2.41
C GLY A 429 16.06 49.57 1.64
N ALA A 430 17.23 50.12 1.95
CA ALA A 430 18.50 49.82 1.28
C ALA A 430 19.15 48.47 1.66
N ASN A 431 18.68 47.77 2.70
CA ASN A 431 19.24 46.48 3.13
C ASN A 431 18.54 45.27 2.47
N LEU A 432 18.08 45.42 1.22
CA LEU A 432 17.46 44.34 0.46
C LEU A 432 18.55 43.42 -0.10
N ALA A 433 18.31 42.11 -0.09
CA ALA A 433 19.21 41.17 -0.75
C ALA A 433 19.03 41.26 -2.27
N ASP A 434 20.13 41.43 -2.98
CA ASP A 434 20.11 41.55 -4.44
C ASP A 434 19.90 40.20 -5.13
N VAL A 435 20.51 39.15 -4.57
CA VAL A 435 20.46 37.79 -5.07
C VAL A 435 20.26 36.83 -3.90
N MET A 436 19.47 35.78 -4.12
CA MET A 436 19.27 34.69 -3.16
C MET A 436 19.62 33.37 -3.84
N LEU A 437 20.69 32.73 -3.37
CA LEU A 437 21.11 31.41 -3.87
C LEU A 437 20.25 30.30 -3.25
N VAL A 438 19.88 29.31 -4.07
CA VAL A 438 18.91 28.27 -3.68
C VAL A 438 19.55 26.88 -3.71
N ARG A 439 20.13 26.48 -4.84
CA ARG A 439 20.76 25.16 -4.99
C ARG A 439 21.95 25.19 -5.95
N LYS A 440 22.87 24.23 -5.81
CA LYS A 440 23.94 24.01 -6.79
C LYS A 440 23.33 23.56 -8.13
N PHE A 441 23.90 24.06 -9.23
CA PHE A 441 23.54 23.64 -10.57
C PHE A 441 24.62 22.72 -11.10
N TYR A 442 24.23 21.54 -11.57
CA TYR A 442 25.15 20.64 -12.25
C TYR A 442 24.96 20.82 -13.77
N PRO A 443 25.99 21.22 -14.52
CA PRO A 443 25.89 21.39 -15.96
C PRO A 443 25.49 20.06 -16.60
N LYS A 444 24.53 20.13 -17.54
CA LYS A 444 23.91 18.96 -18.14
C LYS A 444 24.94 18.13 -18.92
N ARG A 445 25.07 16.83 -18.61
CA ARG A 445 25.65 15.88 -19.57
C ARG A 445 24.75 15.88 -20.81
N LYS A 446 25.31 16.19 -21.99
CA LYS A 446 24.58 16.24 -23.27
C LYS A 446 23.93 14.91 -23.71
N LYS A 447 24.04 13.83 -22.91
CA LYS A 447 23.54 12.48 -23.22
C LYS A 447 22.60 11.93 -22.12
N ASN A 448 21.52 12.65 -21.80
CA ASN A 448 20.46 12.21 -20.87
C ASN A 448 19.60 11.02 -21.33
N LYS A 449 19.96 10.34 -22.44
CA LYS A 449 19.24 9.15 -22.94
C LYS A 449 19.69 7.83 -22.32
N ASN A 450 20.75 7.82 -21.50
CA ASN A 450 21.37 6.58 -21.00
C ASN A 450 21.09 6.27 -19.51
N ARG A 451 19.98 6.75 -18.93
CA ARG A 451 19.59 6.32 -17.56
C ARG A 451 19.34 4.80 -17.54
N ASN A 452 20.10 4.07 -16.72
CA ASN A 452 20.00 2.62 -16.53
C ASN A 452 18.87 2.20 -15.56
N TRP A 453 18.16 3.18 -14.98
CA TRP A 453 17.04 2.99 -14.06
C TRP A 453 15.73 3.56 -14.62
N LYS A 454 14.61 3.09 -14.08
CA LYS A 454 13.24 3.51 -14.38
C LYS A 454 12.46 3.71 -13.08
N ILE A 455 11.46 4.58 -13.14
CA ILE A 455 10.51 4.80 -12.06
C ILE A 455 9.15 4.20 -12.48
N LYS A 456 8.44 3.57 -11.55
CA LYS A 456 7.08 3.08 -11.79
C LYS A 456 6.09 4.24 -11.75
N ARG A 457 5.12 4.24 -12.66
CA ARG A 457 3.97 5.16 -12.63
C ARG A 457 2.72 4.35 -12.34
N MET A 458 1.84 4.87 -11.49
CA MET A 458 0.54 4.29 -11.18
C MET A 458 -0.38 4.32 -12.42
N ALA A 459 -0.28 5.36 -13.25
CA ALA A 459 -1.15 5.57 -14.40
C ALA A 459 -0.54 5.09 -15.73
N LYS A 460 -0.16 3.81 -15.84
CA LYS A 460 0.19 3.22 -17.16
C LYS A 460 -1.02 2.95 -18.07
N GLU A 461 -2.25 3.06 -17.54
CA GLU A 461 -3.49 2.71 -18.25
C GLU A 461 -4.25 3.93 -18.82
N HIS A 462 -3.77 5.14 -18.56
CA HIS A 462 -4.25 6.36 -19.22
C HIS A 462 -3.03 7.15 -19.69
N ASN A 463 -2.54 6.81 -20.88
CA ASN A 463 -1.66 7.73 -21.58
C ASN A 463 -2.46 9.04 -21.77
N LEU A 464 -1.84 10.19 -21.47
CA LEU A 464 -2.40 11.51 -21.83
C LEU A 464 -2.68 11.63 -23.35
N GLU A 465 -2.15 10.72 -24.16
CA GLU A 465 -2.46 10.54 -25.58
C GLU A 465 -3.92 10.12 -25.83
N ASP A 466 -4.56 9.41 -24.90
CA ASP A 466 -5.95 8.94 -25.02
C ASP A 466 -6.98 9.99 -24.54
N ASP A 467 -6.51 11.08 -23.93
CA ASP A 467 -7.37 12.13 -23.41
C ASP A 467 -7.65 13.16 -24.52
N VAL A 468 -8.81 13.06 -25.17
CA VAL A 468 -9.27 13.90 -26.30
C VAL A 468 -9.22 15.42 -26.06
N ASN A 469 -9.01 15.86 -24.82
CA ASN A 469 -8.95 17.27 -24.41
C ASN A 469 -7.53 17.78 -24.06
N ALA A 470 -6.48 16.96 -24.18
CA ALA A 470 -5.11 17.39 -23.91
C ALA A 470 -4.52 18.15 -25.10
N THR A 471 -4.03 19.36 -24.87
CA THR A 471 -3.31 20.12 -25.90
C THR A 471 -1.89 19.59 -26.02
N LYS A 472 -1.31 19.61 -27.23
CA LYS A 472 0.11 19.26 -27.43
C LYS A 472 1.05 20.02 -26.48
N ALA A 473 0.78 21.31 -26.24
CA ALA A 473 1.54 22.12 -25.30
C ALA A 473 1.47 21.63 -23.84
N ASP A 474 0.35 21.05 -23.42
CA ASP A 474 0.18 20.52 -22.05
C ASP A 474 0.98 19.22 -21.87
N ILE A 475 1.07 18.42 -22.94
CA ILE A 475 1.88 17.19 -23.00
C ILE A 475 3.36 17.56 -22.96
N ASP A 476 3.82 18.46 -23.84
CA ASP A 476 5.21 18.91 -23.89
C ASP A 476 5.64 19.48 -22.51
N LYS A 477 4.76 20.25 -21.86
CA LYS A 477 5.02 20.78 -20.51
C LYS A 477 5.13 19.67 -19.46
N ALA A 478 4.27 18.66 -19.53
CA ALA A 478 4.32 17.53 -18.60
C ALA A 478 5.59 16.68 -18.79
N GLU A 479 6.08 16.53 -20.02
CA GLU A 479 7.35 15.86 -20.32
C GLU A 479 8.55 16.64 -19.75
N VAL A 480 8.57 17.97 -19.92
CA VAL A 480 9.61 18.84 -19.34
C VAL A 480 9.60 18.75 -17.81
N ASP A 481 8.43 18.85 -17.18
CA ASP A 481 8.27 18.73 -15.73
C ASP A 481 8.77 17.36 -15.23
N PHE A 482 8.50 16.29 -15.99
CA PHE A 482 8.93 14.93 -15.68
C PHE A 482 10.45 14.76 -15.81
N GLU A 483 11.08 15.30 -16.87
CA GLU A 483 12.53 15.28 -17.02
C GLU A 483 13.22 16.07 -15.90
N MET A 484 12.70 17.24 -15.55
CA MET A 484 13.18 18.05 -14.43
C MET A 484 13.06 17.34 -13.08
N PHE A 485 12.03 16.51 -12.90
CA PHE A 485 11.88 15.68 -11.69
C PHE A 485 12.91 14.55 -11.65
N LEU A 486 13.16 13.87 -12.77
CA LEU A 486 14.20 12.84 -12.86
C LEU A 486 15.60 13.42 -12.60
N GLN A 487 15.86 14.64 -13.08
CA GLN A 487 17.10 15.35 -12.79
C GLN A 487 17.23 15.68 -11.30
N GLU A 488 16.15 16.12 -10.64
CA GLU A 488 16.19 16.34 -9.18
C GLU A 488 16.50 15.08 -8.39
N ILE A 489 15.99 13.93 -8.83
CA ILE A 489 16.34 12.63 -8.23
C ILE A 489 17.84 12.34 -8.41
N GLU A 490 18.43 12.71 -9.55
CA GLU A 490 19.88 12.59 -9.77
C GLU A 490 20.70 13.63 -8.99
N GLU A 491 20.13 14.72 -8.51
CA GLU A 491 20.89 15.75 -7.79
C GLU A 491 20.76 15.61 -6.27
N ASP A 492 19.57 15.25 -5.77
CA ASP A 492 19.23 15.25 -4.35
C ASP A 492 19.26 13.84 -3.73
N ASN A 493 20.28 13.56 -2.93
CA ASN A 493 20.41 12.28 -2.21
C ASN A 493 19.22 12.00 -1.25
N GLU A 494 18.71 13.02 -0.54
CA GLU A 494 17.56 12.84 0.37
C GLU A 494 16.27 12.43 -0.38
N LEU A 495 16.13 12.85 -1.63
CA LEU A 495 14.95 12.52 -2.44
C LEU A 495 15.03 11.06 -2.90
N ARG A 496 16.24 10.58 -3.23
CA ARG A 496 16.51 9.18 -3.61
C ARG A 496 16.15 8.19 -2.52
N GLU A 497 16.55 8.46 -1.27
CA GLU A 497 16.23 7.57 -0.14
C GLU A 497 14.71 7.33 0.03
N ASN A 498 13.91 8.32 -0.37
CA ASN A 498 12.46 8.27 -0.24
C ASN A 498 11.75 7.60 -1.43
N ILE A 499 12.44 7.32 -2.54
CA ILE A 499 11.88 6.78 -3.78
C ILE A 499 12.44 5.39 -4.07
N ASN A 500 11.61 4.50 -4.59
CA ASN A 500 12.08 3.19 -5.07
C ASN A 500 12.50 3.32 -6.54
N LEU A 501 13.79 3.12 -6.81
CA LEU A 501 14.35 3.09 -8.16
C LEU A 501 14.42 1.66 -8.67
N TYR A 502 14.04 1.43 -9.92
CA TYR A 502 14.05 0.10 -10.53
C TYR A 502 15.08 0.03 -11.64
N LYS A 503 15.75 -1.11 -11.78
CA LYS A 503 16.64 -1.34 -12.92
C LYS A 503 15.81 -1.47 -14.21
N LYS A 504 16.33 -0.94 -15.33
CA LYS A 504 15.74 -1.24 -16.64
C LYS A 504 16.04 -2.70 -17.01
N THR A 505 15.05 -3.39 -17.59
CA THR A 505 15.21 -4.76 -18.09
C THR A 505 16.32 -4.85 -19.13
N ALA A 506 16.97 -6.01 -19.22
CA ALA A 506 18.09 -6.24 -20.12
C ALA A 506 17.72 -6.01 -21.60
N GLU A 507 16.45 -6.18 -22.00
CA GLU A 507 15.97 -5.88 -23.35
C GLU A 507 15.91 -4.37 -23.65
N ALA A 508 15.45 -3.56 -22.69
CA ALA A 508 15.45 -2.10 -22.80
C ALA A 508 16.87 -1.53 -22.75
N ALA A 509 17.76 -2.14 -21.96
CA ALA A 509 19.19 -1.82 -21.94
C ALA A 509 19.86 -2.18 -23.28
N LYS A 510 19.56 -3.35 -23.86
CA LYS A 510 20.05 -3.76 -25.20
C LYS A 510 19.51 -2.87 -26.33
N ALA A 511 18.26 -2.42 -26.24
CA ALA A 511 17.68 -1.48 -27.21
C ALA A 511 18.36 -0.09 -27.13
N ALA A 512 18.67 0.38 -25.91
CA ALA A 512 19.46 1.58 -25.69
C ALA A 512 20.90 1.41 -26.24
N GLU A 513 21.58 0.30 -25.94
CA GLU A 513 22.92 -0.03 -26.46
C GLU A 513 22.97 -0.15 -27.99
N LYS A 514 21.92 -0.67 -28.63
CA LYS A 514 21.83 -0.72 -30.09
C LYS A 514 21.71 0.67 -30.71
N HIS A 515 21.05 1.60 -30.03
CA HIS A 515 21.04 3.02 -30.39
C HIS A 515 22.39 3.70 -30.14
N VAL A 516 23.18 3.24 -29.17
CA VAL A 516 24.54 3.74 -28.87
C VAL A 516 25.50 3.47 -30.02
N ARG A 517 25.49 2.26 -30.61
CA ARG A 517 26.44 1.91 -31.69
C ARG A 517 26.28 2.71 -33.00
N MET A 518 25.17 3.41 -33.20
CA MET A 518 24.94 4.23 -34.41
C MET A 518 25.30 5.71 -34.24
N ALA A 519 25.71 6.15 -33.05
CA ALA A 519 25.98 7.57 -32.75
C ALA A 519 27.42 7.86 -32.27
N VAL A 520 28.34 6.91 -32.40
CA VAL A 520 29.76 7.09 -31.99
C VAL A 520 30.59 7.44 -33.22
N ASP A 521 30.63 8.74 -33.52
CA ASP A 521 31.71 9.41 -34.26
C ASP A 521 31.71 10.88 -33.82
N GLN A 522 32.16 11.14 -32.59
CA GLN A 522 32.77 12.40 -32.17
C GLN A 522 33.31 12.25 -30.75
N ASP A 523 34.64 12.30 -30.66
CA ASP A 523 35.42 12.50 -29.45
C ASP A 523 34.92 13.73 -28.69
N ASP A 524 34.76 13.62 -27.36
CA ASP A 524 34.85 14.76 -26.45
C ASP A 524 35.25 14.21 -25.06
N GLU A 525 36.34 14.74 -24.53
CA GLU A 525 36.91 14.45 -23.21
C GLU A 525 35.95 14.97 -22.11
N ASP A 526 35.39 14.05 -21.31
CA ASP A 526 34.44 14.36 -20.23
C ASP A 526 35.17 14.96 -19.00
N GLU A 527 35.28 16.29 -18.91
CA GLU A 527 35.59 17.03 -17.66
C GLU A 527 34.29 17.31 -16.86
N GLY A 528 33.71 16.26 -16.24
CA GLY A 528 32.48 16.40 -15.45
C GLY A 528 32.27 15.28 -14.44
N ASP A 529 33.18 15.19 -13.47
CA ASP A 529 33.23 14.18 -12.40
C ASP A 529 32.41 14.54 -11.14
N ASP A 530 31.72 15.68 -11.10
CA ASP A 530 31.12 16.20 -9.86
C ASP A 530 29.62 15.89 -9.64
N ILE A 531 28.98 15.09 -10.51
CA ILE A 531 27.58 14.68 -10.31
C ILE A 531 27.53 13.44 -9.41
N PRO A 532 26.73 13.43 -8.32
CA PRO A 532 26.54 12.22 -7.53
C PRO A 532 25.92 11.09 -8.38
N GLU A 533 26.68 10.03 -8.67
CA GLU A 533 26.14 8.89 -9.43
C GLU A 533 25.15 8.06 -8.58
N ILE A 534 24.21 7.37 -9.24
CA ILE A 534 23.29 6.43 -8.57
C ILE A 534 23.97 5.06 -8.53
N GLY A 535 24.24 4.57 -7.32
CA GLY A 535 24.85 3.26 -7.13
C GLY A 535 23.95 2.13 -7.64
N ILE A 536 24.56 1.11 -8.24
CA ILE A 536 23.85 -0.08 -8.74
C ILE A 536 23.14 -0.82 -7.58
N ASP A 537 23.68 -0.70 -6.36
CA ASP A 537 23.15 -1.29 -5.13
C ASP A 537 21.84 -0.62 -4.64
N GLU A 538 21.53 0.59 -5.11
CA GLU A 538 20.29 1.31 -4.76
C GLU A 538 19.11 0.90 -5.66
N LEU A 539 19.37 0.16 -6.74
CA LEU A 539 18.36 -0.24 -7.71
C LEU A 539 17.69 -1.55 -7.29
N LEU A 540 16.36 -1.53 -7.27
CA LEU A 540 15.53 -2.72 -7.08
C LEU A 540 15.33 -3.45 -8.40
N ASP A 541 15.35 -4.78 -8.34
CA ASP A 541 14.92 -5.61 -9.45
C ASP A 541 13.39 -5.64 -9.54
N ASP A 542 12.86 -5.42 -10.74
CA ASP A 542 11.42 -5.39 -10.99
C ASP A 542 10.87 -6.82 -11.05
N LEU A 543 10.45 -7.37 -9.91
CA LEU A 543 10.01 -8.77 -9.78
C LEU A 543 8.79 -9.11 -10.66
N GLU A 544 7.96 -8.13 -11.01
CA GLU A 544 6.77 -8.31 -11.85
C GLU A 544 7.14 -8.68 -13.29
N ASP A 545 8.23 -8.10 -13.83
CA ASP A 545 8.70 -8.36 -15.19
C ASP A 545 9.36 -9.76 -15.29
N MET A 546 9.87 -10.35 -14.20
CA MET A 546 10.47 -11.70 -14.24
C MET A 546 9.44 -12.83 -14.40
N THR A 547 8.19 -12.62 -13.96
CA THR A 547 7.17 -13.70 -13.98
C THR A 547 6.61 -14.01 -15.36
N LEU A 548 6.87 -13.18 -16.37
CA LEU A 548 6.45 -13.40 -17.76
C LEU A 548 7.50 -14.16 -18.60
N GLU A 549 8.75 -14.24 -18.14
CA GLU A 549 9.85 -14.83 -18.92
C GLU A 549 10.07 -16.32 -18.61
N ASP A 550 9.76 -16.80 -17.41
CA ASP A 550 9.96 -18.21 -17.00
C ASP A 550 8.85 -19.18 -17.47
N ALA A 551 7.90 -18.71 -18.26
CA ALA A 551 6.78 -19.51 -18.78
C ALA A 551 6.87 -19.82 -20.30
N LYS A 552 8.06 -19.71 -20.91
CA LYS A 552 8.28 -20.03 -22.33
C LYS A 552 9.12 -21.27 -22.56
#